data_AF-A0A6S7JML8-F1
#
_entry.id   AF-A0A6S7JML8-F1
#
_cell.length_a   1.000
_cell.length_b   1.000
_cell.length_c   1.000
_cell.angle_alpha   90.00
_cell.angle_beta   90.00
_cell.angle_gamma   90.00
#
_symmetry.space_group_name_H-M   'P 1'
#
loop_
_entity.id
_entity.type
_entity.pdbx_description
1 polymer ?
#
loop_
_entity_poly.entity_id
_entity_poly.type
_entity_poly.pdbx_seq_one_letter_code
_entity_poly.pdbx_strand_id
1 'polypeptide(L)'
;MSQYSLLKFMRRKAKNSPDDIVAEKDGKKLTILEFFDSLGLSPDDLSVDSLDVHAGEETFNRFDNFNKKYNPAGQGALRKLFLKKSNYMDGQYLAEQIKGVMELHEKNKYVNSELRISVHGKYPDEWLKLAQWALKYNIHSPNVRWMIQVPRLL
;
A
#
# COMPACT_ATOMS: atom_id res chain seq x y z
N MET A 1 8.51 -5.54 -4.76
CA MET A 1 7.27 -5.16 -5.48
C MET A 1 7.64 -4.07 -6.48
N SER A 2 7.45 -4.30 -7.78
CA SER A 2 7.70 -3.28 -8.81
C SER A 2 6.47 -2.40 -9.05
N GLN A 3 6.66 -1.24 -9.66
CA GLN A 3 5.55 -0.36 -10.09
C GLN A 3 4.55 -1.12 -10.97
N TYR A 4 5.06 -1.94 -11.90
CA TYR A 4 4.24 -2.81 -12.74
C TYR A 4 3.37 -3.79 -11.93
N SER A 5 3.91 -4.39 -10.86
CA SER A 5 3.14 -5.31 -10.01
C SER A 5 2.03 -4.59 -9.24
N LEU A 6 2.26 -3.34 -8.81
CA LEU A 6 1.23 -2.50 -8.18
C LEU A 6 0.13 -2.12 -9.18
N LEU A 7 0.51 -1.69 -10.39
CA LEU A 7 -0.42 -1.37 -11.46
C LEU A 7 -1.33 -2.57 -11.80
N LYS A 8 -0.72 -3.74 -11.99
CA LYS A 8 -1.43 -4.99 -12.29
C LYS A 8 -2.40 -5.35 -11.15
N PHE A 9 -2.01 -5.09 -9.90
CA PHE A 9 -2.87 -5.31 -8.74
C PHE A 9 -4.09 -4.39 -8.75
N MET A 10 -3.89 -3.08 -8.98
CA MET A 10 -4.97 -2.09 -9.05
C MET A 10 -5.99 -2.43 -10.14
N ARG A 11 -5.51 -2.69 -11.36
CA ARG A 11 -6.35 -3.11 -12.51
C ARG A 11 -7.14 -4.38 -12.20
N ARG A 12 -6.47 -5.39 -11.63
CA ARG A 12 -7.12 -6.66 -11.27
C ARG A 12 -8.21 -6.45 -10.21
N LYS A 13 -7.98 -5.60 -9.23
CA LYS A 13 -8.98 -5.29 -8.19
C LYS A 13 -10.19 -4.57 -8.75
N ALA A 14 -9.98 -3.55 -9.58
CA ALA A 14 -11.07 -2.86 -10.24
C ALA A 14 -11.92 -3.79 -11.12
N LYS A 15 -11.28 -4.76 -11.80
CA LYS A 15 -11.98 -5.72 -12.66
C LYS A 15 -12.72 -6.82 -11.89
N ASN A 16 -12.07 -7.40 -10.88
CA ASN A 16 -12.58 -8.62 -10.22
C ASN A 16 -13.41 -8.32 -8.95
N SER A 17 -13.28 -7.12 -8.39
CA SER A 17 -13.95 -6.72 -7.16
C SER A 17 -14.48 -5.27 -7.27
N PRO A 18 -15.28 -4.95 -8.32
CA PRO A 18 -15.73 -3.59 -8.60
C PRO A 18 -16.62 -2.99 -7.49
N ASP A 19 -17.27 -3.84 -6.69
CA ASP A 19 -18.20 -3.45 -5.64
C ASP A 19 -17.54 -3.34 -4.25
N ASP A 20 -16.22 -3.57 -4.14
CA ASP A 20 -15.50 -3.39 -2.89
C ASP A 20 -15.69 -1.95 -2.40
N ILE A 21 -16.19 -1.80 -1.17
CA ILE A 21 -16.34 -0.48 -0.56
C ILE A 21 -15.00 -0.05 0.01
N VAL A 22 -14.36 0.93 -0.63
CA VAL A 22 -12.96 1.31 -0.36
C VAL A 22 -12.80 2.62 0.39
N ALA A 23 -13.84 3.44 0.42
CA ALA A 23 -13.82 4.75 1.06
C ALA A 23 -15.24 5.18 1.46
N GLU A 24 -15.30 6.21 2.31
CA GLU A 24 -16.53 6.91 2.64
C GLU A 24 -16.27 8.40 2.50
N LYS A 25 -17.17 9.10 1.82
CA LYS A 25 -17.11 10.54 1.59
C LYS A 25 -18.50 11.12 1.83
N ASP A 26 -18.60 12.09 2.74
CA ASP A 26 -19.85 12.78 3.09
C ASP A 26 -20.98 11.80 3.51
N GLY A 27 -20.62 10.73 4.24
CA GLY A 27 -21.55 9.67 4.66
C GLY A 27 -21.96 8.69 3.56
N LYS A 28 -21.53 8.91 2.31
CA LYS A 28 -21.72 7.97 1.20
C LYS A 28 -20.54 7.02 1.11
N LYS A 29 -20.83 5.73 1.15
CA LYS A 29 -19.88 4.66 0.85
C LYS A 29 -19.55 4.66 -0.64
N LEU A 30 -18.27 4.58 -0.98
CA LEU A 30 -17.76 4.57 -2.35
C LEU A 30 -17.21 3.18 -2.68
N THR A 31 -17.64 2.64 -3.81
CA THR A 31 -17.03 1.43 -4.39
C THR A 31 -15.64 1.74 -4.97
N ILE A 32 -14.84 0.73 -5.30
CA ILE A 32 -13.54 0.93 -5.95
C ILE A 32 -13.68 1.68 -7.27
N LEU A 33 -14.72 1.40 -8.06
CA LEU A 33 -14.97 2.10 -9.32
C LEU A 33 -15.36 3.56 -9.07
N GLU A 34 -16.32 3.82 -8.18
CA GLU A 34 -16.71 5.18 -7.82
C GLU A 34 -15.54 5.97 -7.22
N PHE A 35 -14.64 5.30 -6.50
CA PHE A 35 -13.42 5.89 -5.97
C PHE A 35 -12.47 6.31 -7.08
N PHE A 36 -12.25 5.47 -8.10
CA PHE A 36 -11.45 5.82 -9.27
C PHE A 36 -12.08 6.97 -10.07
N ASP A 37 -13.40 6.92 -10.29
CA ASP A 37 -14.16 7.98 -10.96
C ASP A 37 -14.05 9.32 -10.21
N SER A 38 -14.09 9.28 -8.86
CA SER A 38 -13.93 10.49 -8.03
C SER A 38 -12.57 11.17 -8.15
N LEU A 39 -11.56 10.43 -8.62
CA LEU A 39 -10.22 10.93 -8.91
C LEU A 39 -10.05 11.33 -10.39
N GLY A 40 -11.08 11.17 -11.21
CA GLY A 40 -11.03 11.37 -12.66
C GLY A 40 -10.13 10.35 -13.37
N LEU A 41 -10.02 9.14 -12.81
CA LEU A 41 -9.16 8.07 -13.33
C LEU A 41 -10.00 6.88 -13.75
N SER A 42 -9.69 6.31 -14.92
CA SER A 42 -10.20 5.00 -15.32
C SER A 42 -9.15 3.93 -14.93
N PRO A 43 -9.54 2.83 -14.27
CA PRO A 43 -8.62 1.74 -13.94
C PRO A 43 -7.90 1.17 -15.15
N ASP A 44 -8.57 1.12 -16.31
CA ASP A 44 -8.01 0.58 -17.55
C ASP A 44 -6.95 1.52 -18.15
N ASP A 45 -7.09 2.83 -17.93
CA ASP A 45 -6.17 3.84 -18.47
C ASP A 45 -4.94 4.08 -17.57
N LEU A 46 -4.87 3.45 -16.39
CA LEU A 46 -3.71 3.56 -15.50
C LEU A 46 -2.45 3.01 -16.18
N SER A 47 -1.40 3.81 -16.31
CA SER A 47 -0.09 3.37 -16.79
C SER A 47 0.98 3.46 -15.70
N VAL A 48 2.17 2.90 -15.97
CA VAL A 48 3.32 3.02 -15.05
C VAL A 48 3.75 4.48 -14.91
N ASP A 49 3.71 5.23 -16.01
CA ASP A 49 4.01 6.65 -16.04
C ASP A 49 2.95 7.47 -15.30
N SER A 50 1.68 7.07 -15.42
CA SER A 50 0.56 7.69 -14.68
C SER A 50 0.67 7.49 -13.16
N LEU A 51 1.43 6.50 -12.69
CA LEU A 51 1.62 6.27 -11.25
C LEU A 51 2.69 7.18 -10.64
N ASP A 52 3.59 7.78 -11.43
CA ASP A 52 4.66 8.73 -11.05
C ASP A 52 5.39 8.43 -9.73
N VAL A 53 5.63 7.15 -9.44
CA VAL A 53 6.31 6.67 -8.21
C VAL A 53 7.81 6.51 -8.46
N HIS A 54 8.52 7.57 -8.87
CA HIS A 54 9.95 7.52 -9.16
C HIS A 54 10.83 7.50 -7.88
N ALA A 55 11.68 6.48 -7.74
CA ALA A 55 12.76 6.43 -6.74
C ALA A 55 14.12 6.65 -7.44
N GLY A 56 14.57 7.90 -7.56
CA GLY A 56 15.89 8.27 -8.10
C GLY A 56 16.90 8.71 -7.02
N GLU A 57 18.19 8.75 -7.34
CA GLU A 57 19.31 9.12 -6.44
C GLU A 57 19.16 10.52 -5.82
N GLU A 58 18.44 11.43 -6.46
CA GLU A 58 18.18 12.80 -5.97
C GLU A 58 17.25 12.87 -4.74
N THR A 59 16.80 11.72 -4.22
CA THR A 59 15.89 11.65 -3.07
C THR A 59 16.61 11.57 -1.72
N PHE A 60 17.94 11.55 -1.71
CA PHE A 60 18.70 11.26 -0.49
C PHE A 60 18.76 12.37 0.57
N ASN A 61 18.34 13.62 0.27
CA ASN A 61 18.59 14.75 1.16
C ASN A 61 17.37 15.61 1.60
N ARG A 62 16.12 15.32 1.18
CA ARG A 62 14.94 16.07 1.67
C ARG A 62 13.67 15.21 1.83
N PHE A 63 13.15 15.18 3.06
CA PHE A 63 11.95 14.41 3.45
C PHE A 63 10.67 14.88 2.73
N ASP A 64 10.62 16.16 2.33
CA ASP A 64 9.51 16.80 1.60
C ASP A 64 9.30 16.17 0.21
N ASN A 65 10.40 15.83 -0.46
CA ASN A 65 10.40 15.17 -1.78
C ASN A 65 10.07 13.67 -1.67
N PHE A 66 10.29 13.05 -0.52
CA PHE A 66 9.89 11.67 -0.25
C PHE A 66 8.36 11.53 -0.17
N ASN A 67 7.64 12.52 0.38
CA ASN A 67 6.19 12.44 0.51
C ASN A 67 5.42 12.56 -0.80
N LYS A 68 5.91 13.37 -1.75
CA LYS A 68 5.31 13.49 -3.09
C LYS A 68 5.49 12.21 -3.93
N LYS A 69 6.63 11.52 -3.80
CA LYS A 69 7.00 10.32 -4.58
C LYS A 69 6.24 9.02 -4.24
N TYR A 70 5.48 8.98 -3.15
CA TYR A 70 4.68 7.79 -2.78
C TYR A 70 3.19 7.94 -3.07
N ASN A 71 2.76 9.05 -3.67
CA ASN A 71 1.37 9.23 -4.07
C ASN A 71 1.20 8.68 -5.49
N PRO A 72 0.57 7.50 -5.69
CA PRO A 72 0.27 7.03 -7.03
C PRO A 72 -0.58 8.08 -7.75
N ALA A 73 -0.19 8.46 -8.97
CA ALA A 73 -0.80 9.52 -9.75
C ALA A 73 -0.83 10.91 -9.08
N GLY A 74 0.07 11.17 -8.12
CA GLY A 74 0.05 12.38 -7.31
C GLY A 74 -1.10 12.44 -6.30
N GLN A 75 -1.95 11.40 -6.26
CA GLN A 75 -3.13 11.33 -5.42
C GLN A 75 -2.83 10.59 -4.11
N GLY A 76 -2.81 11.32 -3.00
CA GLY A 76 -2.66 10.74 -1.65
C GLY A 76 -3.74 9.71 -1.31
N ALA A 77 -4.89 9.77 -1.99
CA ALA A 77 -5.99 8.83 -1.85
C ALA A 77 -5.61 7.41 -2.31
N LEU A 78 -4.99 7.24 -3.48
CA LEU A 78 -4.55 5.93 -3.98
C LEU A 78 -3.47 5.32 -3.07
N ARG A 79 -2.55 6.15 -2.58
CA ARG A 79 -1.54 5.72 -1.59
C ARG A 79 -2.21 5.20 -0.33
N LYS A 80 -3.21 5.92 0.17
CA LYS A 80 -3.93 5.54 1.39
C LYS A 80 -4.66 4.21 1.20
N LEU A 81 -5.28 3.99 0.04
CA LEU A 81 -6.02 2.75 -0.23
C LEU A 81 -5.10 1.55 -0.42
N PHE A 82 -4.08 1.65 -1.29
CA PHE A 82 -3.28 0.49 -1.68
C PHE A 82 -2.00 0.29 -0.84
N LEU A 83 -1.43 1.35 -0.26
CA LEU A 83 -0.10 1.32 0.35
C LEU A 83 -0.07 1.63 1.86
N LYS A 84 -1.22 1.91 2.49
CA LYS A 84 -1.29 2.15 3.94
C LYS A 84 -2.08 1.06 4.64
N LYS A 85 -1.57 0.63 5.79
CA LYS A 85 -2.24 -0.31 6.71
C LYS A 85 -3.48 0.28 7.40
N SER A 86 -3.54 1.61 7.50
CA SER A 86 -4.63 2.34 8.14
C SER A 86 -5.44 3.06 7.06
N ASN A 87 -6.56 2.48 6.66
CA ASN A 87 -7.53 3.04 5.72
C ASN A 87 -8.92 2.45 6.00
N TYR A 88 -9.91 2.76 5.16
CA TYR A 88 -11.29 2.30 5.34
C TYR A 88 -11.43 0.77 5.36
N MET A 89 -10.59 0.07 4.60
CA MET A 89 -10.56 -1.40 4.53
C MET A 89 -9.55 -2.04 5.50
N ASP A 90 -9.11 -1.31 6.53
CA ASP A 90 -8.07 -1.76 7.46
C ASP A 90 -6.82 -2.32 6.76
N GLY A 91 -6.41 -1.74 5.63
CA GLY A 91 -5.22 -2.17 4.92
C GLY A 91 -5.30 -3.56 4.27
N GLN A 92 -6.50 -4.07 3.97
CA GLN A 92 -6.70 -5.36 3.30
C GLN A 92 -5.90 -5.48 1.99
N TYR A 93 -5.94 -4.47 1.13
CA TYR A 93 -5.21 -4.51 -0.14
C TYR A 93 -3.70 -4.56 0.04
N LEU A 94 -3.15 -3.79 0.98
CA LEU A 94 -1.72 -3.85 1.30
C LEU A 94 -1.34 -5.26 1.78
N ALA A 95 -2.16 -5.86 2.65
CA ALA A 95 -1.97 -7.21 3.15
C ALA A 95 -1.98 -8.26 2.03
N GLU A 96 -2.95 -8.20 1.11
CA GLU A 96 -3.02 -9.10 -0.05
C GLU A 96 -1.79 -8.97 -0.96
N GLN A 97 -1.32 -7.75 -1.18
CA GLN A 97 -0.11 -7.52 -1.98
C GLN A 97 1.14 -8.10 -1.32
N ILE A 98 1.29 -7.92 0.00
CA ILE A 98 2.42 -8.48 0.76
C ILE A 98 2.37 -10.01 0.73
N LYS A 99 1.18 -10.61 0.88
CA LYS A 99 1.01 -12.07 0.76
C LYS A 99 1.45 -12.60 -0.60
N GLY A 100 1.04 -11.95 -1.68
CA GLY A 100 1.47 -12.36 -3.02
C GLY A 100 3.00 -12.32 -3.20
N VAL A 101 3.69 -11.41 -2.52
CA VAL A 101 5.16 -11.37 -2.48
C VAL A 101 5.73 -12.49 -1.59
N MET A 102 5.14 -12.73 -0.42
CA MET A 102 5.55 -13.82 0.49
C MET A 102 5.44 -15.18 -0.18
N GLU A 103 4.32 -15.47 -0.84
CA GLU A 103 4.10 -16.71 -1.60
C GLU A 103 5.13 -16.89 -2.73
N LEU A 104 5.53 -15.80 -3.38
CA LEU A 104 6.58 -15.83 -4.41
C LEU A 104 7.95 -16.14 -3.81
N HIS A 105 8.25 -15.62 -2.62
CA HIS A 105 9.51 -15.90 -1.92
C HIS A 105 9.54 -17.35 -1.40
N GLU A 106 8.44 -17.87 -0.87
CA GLU A 106 8.34 -19.26 -0.41
C GLU A 106 8.54 -20.28 -1.54
N LYS A 107 8.09 -19.95 -2.77
CA LYS A 107 8.37 -20.77 -3.97
C LYS A 107 9.85 -20.78 -4.35
N ASN A 108 10.62 -19.77 -3.95
CA ASN A 108 12.03 -19.61 -4.27
C ASN A 108 12.89 -19.81 -3.02
N LYS A 109 13.32 -21.05 -2.76
CA LYS A 109 14.04 -21.48 -1.54
C LYS A 109 15.14 -20.52 -1.03
N TYR A 110 15.86 -19.86 -1.94
CA TYR A 110 17.02 -19.02 -1.63
C TYR A 110 16.69 -17.52 -1.56
N VAL A 111 15.43 -17.13 -1.78
CA VAL A 111 15.00 -15.73 -1.71
C VAL A 111 14.45 -15.46 -0.31
N ASN A 112 15.13 -14.57 0.40
CA ASN A 112 14.69 -14.08 1.70
C ASN A 112 14.55 -12.57 1.66
N SER A 113 13.73 -11.99 2.55
CA SER A 113 13.60 -10.54 2.63
C SER A 113 13.32 -10.04 4.04
N GLU A 114 13.93 -8.90 4.37
CA GLU A 114 13.65 -8.15 5.58
C GLU A 114 12.77 -6.95 5.23
N LEU A 115 11.46 -7.09 5.46
CA LEU A 115 10.50 -6.02 5.24
C LEU A 115 10.55 -5.03 6.38
N ARG A 116 10.40 -3.75 6.05
CA ARG A 116 10.47 -2.65 6.98
C ARG A 116 9.09 -2.03 7.15
N ILE A 117 8.66 -1.85 8.39
CA ILE A 117 7.37 -1.24 8.72
C ILE A 117 7.55 -0.13 9.73
N SER A 118 6.98 1.03 9.44
CA SER A 118 7.12 2.21 10.29
C SER A 118 6.08 2.24 11.41
N VAL A 119 6.56 2.55 12.61
CA VAL A 119 5.79 2.94 13.80
C VAL A 119 6.26 4.33 14.19
N HIS A 120 5.35 5.30 14.20
CA HIS A 120 5.69 6.71 14.39
C HIS A 120 5.71 7.12 15.86
N GLY A 121 5.05 6.35 16.74
CA GLY A 121 4.93 6.69 18.16
C GLY A 121 4.01 7.88 18.41
N LYS A 122 3.16 8.24 17.44
CA LYS A 122 2.20 9.35 17.58
C LYS A 122 1.06 9.01 18.54
N TYR A 123 0.67 7.74 18.58
CA TYR A 123 -0.40 7.25 19.45
C TYR A 123 0.09 6.00 20.21
N PRO A 124 -0.32 5.83 21.48
CA PRO A 124 0.12 4.70 22.31
C PRO A 124 -0.37 3.34 21.77
N ASP A 125 -1.47 3.33 21.01
CA ASP A 125 -2.10 2.13 20.47
C ASP A 125 -1.56 1.70 19.09
N GLU A 126 -0.56 2.40 18.53
CA GLU A 126 -0.05 2.13 17.18
C GLU A 126 0.53 0.71 17.06
N TRP A 127 1.22 0.23 18.11
CA TRP A 127 1.74 -1.13 18.19
C TRP A 127 0.63 -2.18 18.22
N LEU A 128 -0.40 -1.94 19.02
CA LEU A 128 -1.55 -2.85 19.13
C LEU A 128 -2.28 -2.96 17.79
N LYS A 129 -2.55 -1.82 17.14
CA LYS A 129 -3.16 -1.77 15.80
C LYS A 129 -2.31 -2.50 14.76
N LEU A 130 -0.99 -2.35 14.81
CA LEU A 130 -0.07 -3.05 13.92
C LEU A 130 -0.12 -4.58 14.13
N ALA A 131 -0.08 -5.03 15.38
CA ALA A 131 -0.15 -6.45 15.72
C ALA A 131 -1.50 -7.05 15.30
N GLN A 132 -2.61 -6.37 15.59
CA GLN A 132 -3.95 -6.78 15.16
C GLN A 132 -4.05 -6.89 13.65
N TRP A 133 -3.51 -5.92 12.90
CA TRP A 133 -3.46 -5.98 11.43
C TRP A 133 -2.67 -7.20 10.93
N ALA A 134 -1.47 -7.43 11.47
CA ALA A 134 -0.64 -8.55 11.07
C ALA A 134 -1.29 -9.91 11.36
N LEU A 135 -1.97 -10.04 12.51
CA LEU A 135 -2.70 -11.25 12.89
C LEU A 135 -3.97 -11.44 12.05
N LYS A 136 -4.79 -10.39 11.90
CA LYS A 136 -6.04 -10.42 11.11
C LYS A 136 -5.80 -10.93 9.70
N TYR A 137 -4.72 -10.47 9.08
CA TYR A 137 -4.38 -10.87 7.72
C TYR A 137 -3.35 -12.00 7.66
N ASN A 138 -2.91 -12.62 8.77
CA ASN A 138 -1.89 -13.68 8.76
C ASN A 138 -0.64 -13.31 7.91
N ILE A 139 -0.02 -12.18 8.23
CA ILE A 139 1.14 -11.63 7.50
C ILE A 139 2.43 -12.26 8.06
N HIS A 140 2.64 -13.53 7.74
CA HIS A 140 3.79 -14.32 8.19
C HIS A 140 4.31 -15.23 7.07
N SER A 141 5.64 -15.39 6.99
CA SER A 141 6.31 -16.30 6.07
C SER A 141 7.68 -16.70 6.63
N PRO A 142 8.15 -17.96 6.45
CA PRO A 142 9.48 -18.37 6.88
C PRO A 142 10.61 -17.59 6.17
N ASN A 143 10.37 -17.13 4.94
CA ASN A 143 11.34 -16.39 4.12
C ASN A 143 11.33 -14.87 4.37
N VAL A 144 10.43 -14.38 5.24
CA VAL A 144 10.28 -12.94 5.50
C VAL A 144 10.43 -12.62 6.98
N ARG A 145 11.28 -11.65 7.28
CA ARG A 145 11.42 -11.03 8.61
C ARG A 145 10.97 -9.58 8.57
N TRP A 146 10.52 -9.09 9.72
CA TRP A 146 10.04 -7.72 9.87
C TRP A 146 10.99 -6.91 10.73
N MET A 147 11.34 -5.71 10.26
CA MET A 147 12.09 -4.72 11.00
C MET A 147 11.19 -3.52 11.28
N ILE A 148 11.04 -3.18 12.56
CA ILE A 148 10.31 -1.97 12.95
C ILE A 148 11.22 -0.77 12.73
N GLN A 149 10.70 0.21 12.03
CA GLN A 149 11.35 1.50 11.83
C GLN A 149 10.64 2.56 12.64
N VAL A 150 11.40 3.37 13.37
CA VAL A 150 10.87 4.53 14.10
C VAL A 150 11.44 5.80 13.45
N PRO A 151 10.68 6.45 12.55
CA PRO A 151 11.13 7.68 11.92
C PRO A 151 11.32 8.79 12.96
N ARG A 152 12.48 9.43 12.95
CA ARG A 152 12.76 10.63 13.75
C ARG A 152 12.22 11.85 13.00
N LEU A 153 10.94 12.13 13.17
CA LEU A 153 10.30 13.33 12.64
C LEU A 153 10.55 14.45 13.67
N LEU A 154 11.45 15.38 13.32
CA LEU A 154 11.64 16.66 14.03
C LEU A 154 10.56 17.64 13.60
#